data_AF-A0A7X9A1G7-F1
#
_entry.id   AF-A0A7X9A1G7-F1
#
_cell.length_a   1.000
_cell.length_b   1.000
_cell.length_c   1.000
_cell.angle_alpha   90.00
_cell.angle_beta   90.00
_cell.angle_gamma   90.00
#
_symmetry.space_group_name_H-M   'P 1'
#
loop_
_entity.id
_entity.type
_entity.pdbx_description
1 polymer ?
#
loop_
_entity_poly.entity_id
_entity_poly.type
_entity_poly.pdbx_seq_one_letter_code
_entity_poly.pdbx_strand_id
1 'polypeptide(L)'
;MRKDIKEYEDDELDNDTISTYLTLFERLFLIDNQKAFSTNIRSSTRIKQSDKRHFVDPSLAIAVLGASYDDLLNDLKTFGFMFEALCERDLRIYSESLGGELYHYQDYKNREIDAIVQLQDGRGEFLK
;
A
#
# COMPACT_ATOMS: atom_id res chain seq x y z
N MET A 1 -9.28 8.49 3.66
CA MET A 1 -8.29 9.57 3.86
C MET A 1 -8.93 10.88 4.30
N ARG A 2 -9.69 11.63 3.48
CA ARG A 2 -10.31 12.89 3.95
C ARG A 2 -11.24 12.72 5.16
N LYS A 3 -12.04 11.64 5.15
CA LYS A 3 -12.90 11.28 6.30
C LYS A 3 -12.07 11.03 7.56
N ASP A 4 -10.95 10.33 7.42
CA ASP A 4 -10.08 9.97 8.53
C ASP A 4 -9.37 11.22 9.09
N ILE A 5 -8.84 12.11 8.23
CA ILE A 5 -8.23 13.39 8.65
C ILE A 5 -9.23 14.22 9.47
N LYS A 6 -10.48 14.32 8.98
CA LYS A 6 -11.54 15.05 9.68
C LYS A 6 -11.88 14.43 11.04
N GLU A 7 -11.77 13.11 11.19
CA GLU A 7 -12.07 12.41 12.45
C GLU A 7 -11.04 12.69 13.55
N TYR A 8 -9.77 12.93 13.18
CA TYR A 8 -8.68 13.07 14.14
C TYR A 8 -8.16 14.51 14.33
N GLU A 9 -8.27 15.39 13.33
CA GLU A 9 -7.65 16.74 13.40
C GLU A 9 -8.66 17.91 13.42
N ASP A 10 -9.97 17.67 13.30
CA ASP A 10 -11.05 18.69 13.15
C ASP A 10 -10.78 19.74 12.04
N ASP A 11 -9.76 19.51 11.21
CA ASP A 11 -9.36 20.33 10.08
C ASP A 11 -9.98 19.80 8.77
N GLU A 12 -10.68 20.67 8.05
CA GLU A 12 -11.21 20.35 6.72
C GLU A 12 -10.20 20.66 5.63
N LEU A 13 -9.28 19.73 5.36
CA LEU A 13 -8.48 19.78 4.14
C LEU A 13 -9.35 19.48 2.91
N ASP A 14 -9.17 20.27 1.85
CA ASP A 14 -9.77 19.99 0.56
C ASP A 14 -9.05 18.82 -0.16
N ASN A 15 -9.72 18.25 -1.17
CA ASN A 15 -9.17 17.11 -1.92
C ASN A 15 -7.98 17.50 -2.80
N ASP A 16 -7.87 18.76 -3.21
CA ASP A 16 -6.79 19.23 -4.08
C ASP A 16 -5.48 19.33 -3.29
N THR A 17 -5.56 19.75 -2.03
CA THR A 17 -4.47 19.79 -1.07
C THR A 17 -3.99 18.39 -0.73
N ILE A 18 -4.91 17.46 -0.44
CA ILE A 18 -4.57 16.05 -0.21
C ILE A 18 -3.85 15.47 -1.44
N SER A 19 -4.37 15.72 -2.64
CA SER A 19 -3.77 15.24 -3.89
C SER A 19 -2.38 15.84 -4.13
N THR A 20 -2.21 17.12 -3.78
CA THR A 20 -0.92 17.81 -3.85
C THR A 20 0.12 17.18 -2.91
N TYR A 21 -0.25 16.87 -1.67
CA TYR A 21 0.65 16.21 -0.72
C TYR A 21 0.99 14.78 -1.14
N LEU A 22 0.01 14.00 -1.61
CA LEU A 22 0.28 12.66 -2.13
C LEU A 22 1.24 12.69 -3.33
N THR A 23 1.01 13.63 -4.27
CA THR A 23 1.91 13.83 -5.41
C THR A 23 3.32 14.22 -4.95
N LEU A 24 3.44 15.05 -3.91
CA LEU A 24 4.73 15.41 -3.34
C LEU A 24 5.42 14.19 -2.71
N PHE A 25 4.70 13.36 -1.96
CA PHE A 25 5.24 12.16 -1.34
C PHE A 25 5.73 11.15 -2.37
N GLU A 26 4.99 10.95 -3.46
CA GLU A 26 5.43 10.12 -4.59
C GLU A 26 6.72 10.68 -5.23
N ARG A 27 6.78 11.99 -5.48
CA ARG A 27 7.96 12.65 -6.07
C ARG A 27 9.19 12.63 -5.16
N LEU A 28 8.97 12.58 -3.85
CA LEU A 28 10.03 12.45 -2.85
C LEU A 28 10.38 10.99 -2.54
N PHE A 29 9.75 10.03 -3.22
CA PHE A 29 9.94 8.60 -2.98
C PHE A 29 9.67 8.19 -1.52
N LEU A 30 8.64 8.80 -0.90
CA LEU A 30 8.21 8.46 0.46
C LEU A 30 7.13 7.38 0.47
N ILE A 31 6.35 7.31 -0.60
CA ILE A 31 5.29 6.32 -0.78
C ILE A 31 5.41 5.63 -2.12
N ASP A 32 4.94 4.38 -2.13
CA ASP A 32 4.75 3.58 -3.33
C ASP A 32 3.28 3.16 -3.44
N ASN A 33 2.75 3.26 -4.66
CA ASN A 33 1.40 2.85 -4.99
C ASN A 33 1.40 1.42 -5.55
N GLN A 34 0.76 0.51 -4.83
CA GLN A 34 0.48 -0.84 -5.29
C GLN A 34 -0.84 -0.84 -6.08
N LYS A 35 -0.73 -1.21 -7.36
CA LYS A 35 -1.88 -1.18 -8.29
C LYS A 35 -2.84 -2.32 -8.01
N ALA A 36 -4.11 -2.10 -8.28
CA ALA A 36 -5.10 -3.18 -8.30
C ALA A 36 -4.86 -4.14 -9.48
N PHE A 37 -4.89 -5.44 -9.20
CA PHE A 37 -4.79 -6.51 -10.19
C PHE A 37 -6.07 -6.60 -11.02
N SER A 38 -5.92 -6.76 -12.34
CA SER A 38 -7.04 -6.97 -13.25
C SER A 38 -6.71 -8.05 -14.28
N THR A 39 -7.54 -9.09 -14.34
CA THR A 39 -7.41 -10.17 -15.33
C THR A 39 -7.83 -9.76 -16.75
N ASN A 40 -8.53 -8.63 -16.88
CA ASN A 40 -9.11 -8.17 -18.13
C ASN A 40 -8.51 -6.81 -18.52
N ILE A 41 -7.91 -6.76 -19.73
CA ILE A 41 -7.31 -5.55 -20.32
C ILE A 41 -8.33 -4.39 -20.42
N ARG A 42 -9.62 -4.71 -20.53
CA ARG A 42 -10.74 -3.74 -20.65
C ARG A 42 -11.66 -3.66 -19.43
N SER A 43 -11.27 -4.26 -18.30
CA SER A 43 -12.15 -4.28 -17.13
C SER A 43 -12.18 -2.93 -16.44
N SER A 44 -13.39 -2.36 -16.32
CA SER A 44 -13.67 -1.17 -15.53
C SER A 44 -13.44 -1.38 -14.03
N THR A 45 -13.21 -2.62 -13.57
CA THR A 45 -12.88 -2.93 -12.18
C THR A 45 -11.55 -2.31 -11.76
N ARG A 46 -10.55 -2.22 -12.67
CA ARG A 46 -9.27 -1.52 -12.39
C ARG A 46 -9.47 -0.04 -12.08
N ILE A 47 -10.49 0.59 -12.66
CA ILE A 47 -10.80 2.02 -12.45
C ILE A 47 -11.51 2.24 -11.10
N LYS A 48 -12.16 1.21 -10.55
CA LYS A 48 -12.94 1.30 -9.31
C LYS A 48 -12.13 1.00 -8.05
N GLN A 49 -11.00 0.29 -8.16
CA GLN A 49 -10.15 -0.01 -7.02
C GLN A 49 -9.00 0.98 -6.97
N SER A 50 -8.95 1.75 -5.90
CA SER A 50 -7.84 2.66 -5.63
C SER A 50 -6.56 1.86 -5.39
N ASP A 51 -5.44 2.42 -5.81
CA ASP A 51 -4.13 1.89 -5.44
C ASP A 51 -4.01 1.85 -3.90
N LYS A 52 -3.43 0.76 -3.38
CA LYS A 52 -3.01 0.72 -1.97
C LYS A 52 -1.72 1.53 -1.88
N ARG A 53 -1.65 2.40 -0.88
CA ARG A 53 -0.48 3.27 -0.66
C ARG A 53 0.33 2.72 0.49
N HIS A 54 1.62 2.49 0.24
CA HIS A 54 2.56 2.00 1.23
C HIS A 54 3.66 3.02 1.42
N PHE A 55 4.18 3.16 2.64
CA PHE A 55 5.47 3.81 2.79
C PHE A 55 6.55 2.96 2.12
N VAL A 56 7.56 3.61 1.54
CA VAL A 56 8.73 2.89 1.00
C VAL A 56 9.51 2.15 2.09
N ASP A 57 9.38 2.60 3.34
CA ASP A 57 9.94 1.96 4.51
C ASP A 57 8.95 2.07 5.69
N PRO A 58 8.48 0.94 6.26
CA PRO A 58 7.64 0.94 7.46
C PRO A 58 8.27 1.70 8.65
N SER A 59 9.60 1.83 8.69
CA SER A 59 10.28 2.62 9.72
C SER A 59 9.85 4.09 9.74
N LEU A 60 9.43 4.65 8.58
CA LEU A 60 8.89 6.01 8.50
C LEU A 60 7.56 6.13 9.25
N ALA A 61 6.67 5.14 9.11
CA ALA A 61 5.41 5.11 9.84
C ALA A 61 5.65 5.00 11.35
N ILE A 62 6.59 4.13 11.76
CA ILE A 62 6.99 3.97 13.16
C ILE A 62 7.53 5.30 13.72
N ALA A 63 8.39 5.99 12.97
CA ALA A 63 8.96 7.27 13.38
C ALA A 63 7.90 8.37 13.51
N VAL A 64 6.94 8.44 12.58
CA VAL A 64 5.81 9.39 12.63
C VAL A 64 4.90 9.11 13.82
N LEU A 65 4.67 7.84 14.15
CA LEU A 65 3.91 7.43 15.33
C LEU A 65 4.66 7.68 16.65
N GLY A 66 5.96 7.97 16.61
CA GLY A 66 6.80 8.09 17.80
C GLY A 66 6.94 6.79 18.59
N ALA A 67 6.69 5.64 17.95
CA ALA A 67 6.69 4.34 18.60
C ALA A 67 8.13 3.83 18.81
N SER A 68 8.40 3.32 20.01
CA SER A 68 9.66 2.66 20.34
C SER A 68 9.60 1.15 20.07
N TYR A 69 10.76 0.50 20.17
CA TYR A 69 10.86 -0.96 20.11
C TYR A 69 9.95 -1.65 21.15
N ASP A 70 9.95 -1.14 22.39
CA ASP A 70 9.15 -1.72 23.46
C ASP A 70 7.65 -1.53 23.19
N ASP A 71 7.24 -0.40 22.59
CA ASP A 71 5.85 -0.18 22.20
C ASP A 71 5.39 -1.20 21.17
N LEU A 72 6.21 -1.48 20.15
CA LEU A 72 5.90 -2.47 19.12
C LEU A 72 5.84 -3.90 19.66
N LEU A 73 6.71 -4.26 20.62
CA LEU A 73 6.63 -5.57 21.26
C LEU A 73 5.37 -5.72 22.12
N ASN A 74 4.91 -4.64 22.75
CA ASN A 74 3.73 -4.67 23.60
C ASN A 74 2.42 -4.51 22.81
N ASP A 75 2.47 -3.99 21.58
CA ASP A 75 1.35 -3.94 20.63
C ASP A 75 1.66 -4.74 19.35
N LEU A 76 1.46 -6.06 19.46
CA LEU A 76 1.67 -6.98 18.35
C LEU A 76 0.75 -6.73 17.15
N LYS A 77 -0.37 -6.01 17.34
CA LYS A 77 -1.27 -5.68 16.23
C LYS A 77 -0.63 -4.59 15.36
N THR A 78 -0.12 -3.53 15.99
CA THR A 78 0.63 -2.48 15.28
C THR A 78 1.90 -3.04 14.65
N PHE A 79 2.66 -3.86 15.39
CA PHE A 79 3.82 -4.56 14.83
C PHE A 79 3.45 -5.43 13.63
N GLY A 80 2.33 -6.16 13.70
CA GLY A 80 1.83 -6.98 12.59
C GLY A 80 1.66 -6.17 11.30
N PHE A 81 1.02 -5.00 11.38
CA PHE A 81 0.85 -4.12 10.21
C PHE A 81 2.20 -3.64 9.65
N MET A 82 3.16 -3.29 10.52
CA MET A 82 4.50 -2.88 10.07
C MET A 82 5.27 -4.03 9.43
N PHE A 83 5.10 -5.25 9.95
CA PHE A 83 5.71 -6.45 9.41
C PHE A 83 5.11 -6.87 8.07
N GLU A 84 3.79 -6.77 7.89
CA GLU A 84 3.13 -6.98 6.60
C GLU A 84 3.64 -5.98 5.55
N ALA A 85 3.70 -4.68 5.90
CA ALA A 85 4.23 -3.66 5.01
C ALA A 85 5.71 -3.90 4.66
N LEU A 86 6.51 -4.43 5.60
CA LEU A 86 7.90 -4.84 5.34
C LEU A 86 7.96 -5.99 4.34
N CYS A 87 7.12 -7.02 4.52
CA CYS A 87 7.04 -8.16 3.61
C CYS A 87 6.61 -7.73 2.20
N GLU A 88 5.61 -6.86 2.07
CA GLU A 88 5.14 -6.34 0.78
C GLU A 88 6.22 -5.52 0.06
N ARG A 89 6.96 -4.67 0.79
CA ARG A 89 8.10 -3.92 0.24
C ARG A 89 9.16 -4.87 -0.32
N ASP A 90 9.58 -5.84 0.48
CA ASP A 90 10.61 -6.79 0.07
C ASP A 90 10.13 -7.64 -1.12
N LEU A 91 8.87 -8.05 -1.12
CA LEU A 91 8.26 -8.78 -2.22
C LEU A 91 8.23 -7.96 -3.51
N ARG A 92 7.93 -6.66 -3.43
CA ARG A 92 8.00 -5.75 -4.59
C ARG A 92 9.42 -5.71 -5.15
N ILE A 93 10.41 -5.45 -4.30
CA ILE A 93 11.83 -5.38 -4.71
C ILE A 93 12.27 -6.66 -5.40
N TYR A 94 11.95 -7.83 -4.82
CA TYR A 94 12.29 -9.11 -5.44
C TYR A 94 11.56 -9.33 -6.76
N SER A 95 10.26 -8.99 -6.83
CA SER A 95 9.48 -9.11 -8.05
C SER A 95 10.05 -8.25 -9.17
N GLU A 96 10.33 -6.97 -8.89
CA GLU A 96 10.89 -6.03 -9.85
C GLU A 96 12.28 -6.45 -10.34
N SER A 97 13.11 -7.02 -9.45
CA SER A 97 14.42 -7.56 -9.84
C SER A 97 14.34 -8.72 -10.84
N LEU A 98 13.20 -9.42 -10.87
CA LEU A 98 12.88 -10.50 -11.82
C LEU A 98 12.07 -10.00 -13.04
N GLY A 99 11.89 -8.68 -13.17
CA GLY A 99 11.07 -8.07 -14.21
C GLY A 99 9.55 -8.23 -14.00
N GLY A 100 9.12 -8.59 -12.80
CA GLY A 100 7.71 -8.67 -12.41
C GLY A 100 7.16 -7.39 -11.78
N GLU A 101 5.85 -7.35 -11.61
CA GLU A 101 5.13 -6.28 -10.91
C GLU A 101 4.29 -6.85 -9.76
N LEU A 102 4.17 -6.08 -8.67
CA LEU A 102 3.35 -6.41 -7.51
C LEU A 102 2.01 -5.68 -7.56
N TYR A 103 0.92 -6.43 -7.36
CA TYR A 103 -0.45 -5.92 -7.35
C TYR A 103 -1.19 -6.33 -6.07
N HIS A 104 -2.29 -5.67 -5.76
CA HIS A 104 -3.27 -6.13 -4.76
C HIS A 104 -4.55 -6.56 -5.45
N TYR A 105 -5.43 -7.29 -4.75
CA TYR A 105 -6.78 -7.54 -5.23
C TYR A 105 -7.77 -7.50 -4.10
N GLN A 106 -8.90 -6.85 -4.32
CA GLN A 106 -10.07 -6.94 -3.45
C GLN A 106 -11.31 -7.21 -4.30
N ASP A 107 -12.38 -7.75 -3.73
CA ASP A 107 -13.66 -7.85 -4.43
C ASP A 107 -14.81 -7.18 -3.67
N TYR A 108 -15.99 -7.12 -4.29
CA TYR A 108 -17.19 -6.50 -3.69
C TYR A 108 -17.72 -7.25 -2.45
N LYS A 109 -17.19 -8.44 -2.15
CA LYS A 109 -17.51 -9.22 -0.96
C LYS A 109 -16.45 -9.04 0.13
N ASN A 110 -15.56 -8.05 -0.01
CA ASN A 110 -14.42 -7.79 0.86
C ASN A 110 -13.47 -8.99 1.01
N ARG A 111 -13.37 -9.84 -0.02
CA ARG A 111 -12.30 -10.84 -0.09
C ARG A 111 -11.07 -10.17 -0.67
N GLU A 112 -9.93 -10.40 -0.04
CA GLU A 112 -8.70 -9.67 -0.30
C GLU A 112 -7.53 -10.62 -0.54
N ILE A 113 -6.66 -10.21 -1.44
CA ILE A 113 -5.33 -10.78 -1.66
C ILE A 113 -4.38 -9.60 -1.61
N ASP A 114 -3.53 -9.57 -0.59
CA ASP A 114 -2.66 -8.42 -0.33
C ASP A 114 -1.59 -8.27 -1.40
N ALA A 115 -1.09 -9.38 -1.96
CA ALA A 115 0.01 -9.39 -2.91
C ALA A 115 -0.19 -10.40 -4.06
N ILE A 116 -0.05 -9.92 -5.30
CA ILE A 116 -0.04 -10.74 -6.51
C ILE A 116 1.19 -10.36 -7.33
N VAL A 117 2.06 -11.32 -7.62
CA VAL A 117 3.24 -11.11 -8.46
C VAL A 117 2.93 -11.56 -9.88
N GLN A 118 3.11 -10.64 -10.84
CA GLN A 118 2.96 -10.92 -12.27
C GLN A 118 4.30 -10.75 -12.97
N LEU A 119 4.87 -11.83 -13.50
CA LEU A 119 6.08 -11.78 -14.32
C LEU A 119 5.75 -11.40 -15.78
N GLN A 120 6.73 -10.83 -16.48
CA GLN A 120 6.64 -10.39 -17.88
C GLN A 120 6.34 -11.51 -18.88
N ASP A 121 6.67 -12.77 -18.56
CA ASP A 121 6.41 -13.92 -19.42
C ASP A 121 4.97 -14.47 -19.28
N GLY A 122 4.13 -13.81 -18.48
CA GLY A 122 2.74 -14.18 -18.24
C GLY A 122 2.55 -15.26 -17.19
N ARG A 123 3.61 -15.82 -16.60
CA ARG A 123 3.49 -16.69 -15.42
C ARG A 123 3.19 -15.84 -14.19
N GLY A 124 2.04 -16.09 -13.56
CA GLY A 124 1.67 -15.47 -12.29
C GLY A 124 1.91 -16.46 -11.14
N GLU A 125 2.61 -16.03 -10.10
CA GLU A 125 2.66 -16.75 -8.84
C GLU A 125 1.77 -16.03 -7.83
N PHE A 126 0.86 -16.78 -7.21
CA PHE A 126 -0.02 -16.27 -6.17
C PHE A 126 0.64 -16.47 -4.82
N LEU A 127 0.88 -15.38 -4.09
CA LEU A 127 1.24 -15.43 -2.69
C LEU A 127 0.01 -15.00 -1.88
N LYS A 128 -0.30 -15.78 -0.85
CA LYS A 128 -1.47 -15.57 0.02
C LYS A 128 -0.98 -15.22 1.40
#